data_AF-A0A1C4CBP4-F1
#
_entry.id   AF-A0A1C4CBP4-F1
#
_cell.length_a   1.000
_cell.length_b   1.000
_cell.length_c   1.000
_cell.angle_alpha   90.00
_cell.angle_beta   90.00
_cell.angle_gamma   90.00
#
_symmetry.space_group_name_H-M   'P 1'
#
loop_
_entity.id
_entity.type
_entity.pdbx_description
1 polymer ?
#
loop_
_entity_poly.entity_id
_entity_poly.type
_entity_poly.pdbx_seq_one_letter_code
_entity_poly.pdbx_strand_id
1 'polypeptide(L)'
;MFQALPSISSKAMVAFILYILIISSRNEGVPKWLIINSNLEVVDNQIKQDDPKCTNKTLARLVDLGIEEQVSKEMIATVLTEEIYVVMKYQETFNEKRYCKKMALLPEYIEGIEERESDHVVMPVKKGPSIGRNDPCPCGSGSKYKKCCGRQ
;
A
#
# COMPACT_ATOMS: atom_id res chain seq x y z
N MET A 1 -22.53 -24.66 -11.74
CA MET A 1 -21.12 -24.87 -12.12
C MET A 1 -20.41 -23.53 -12.13
N PHE A 2 -19.82 -23.12 -11.01
CA PHE A 2 -18.85 -22.02 -10.97
C PHE A 2 -17.50 -22.68 -10.65
N GLN A 3 -16.62 -22.70 -11.64
CA GLN A 3 -15.32 -23.35 -11.57
C GLN A 3 -14.31 -22.46 -10.82
N ALA A 4 -13.65 -23.10 -9.85
CA ALA A 4 -12.32 -22.88 -9.27
C ALA A 4 -11.67 -21.48 -9.36
N LEU A 5 -11.48 -20.87 -8.19
CA LEU A 5 -10.46 -19.84 -7.94
C LEU A 5 -9.14 -20.52 -7.51
N PRO A 6 -7.98 -20.18 -8.09
CA PRO A 6 -6.69 -20.54 -7.52
C PRO A 6 -6.23 -19.52 -6.47
N SER A 7 -5.27 -19.97 -5.68
CA SER A 7 -4.94 -19.60 -4.31
C SER A 7 -3.99 -18.42 -4.13
N ILE A 8 -4.48 -17.30 -3.58
CA ILE A 8 -3.84 -16.52 -2.51
C ILE A 8 -5.00 -16.05 -1.64
N SER A 9 -5.01 -16.32 -0.33
CA SER A 9 -6.22 -16.15 0.47
C SER A 9 -6.73 -14.70 0.44
N SER A 10 -7.87 -14.49 -0.22
CA SER A 10 -8.57 -13.22 -0.41
C SER A 10 -8.83 -12.47 0.91
N LYS A 11 -8.80 -13.15 2.06
CA LYS A 11 -9.04 -12.55 3.38
C LYS A 11 -7.92 -11.62 3.84
N ALA A 12 -6.66 -11.91 3.52
CA ALA A 12 -5.53 -11.08 3.93
C ALA A 12 -5.44 -9.78 3.12
N MET A 13 -5.69 -9.86 1.81
CA MET A 13 -5.74 -8.69 0.93
C MET A 13 -6.95 -7.80 1.28
N VAL A 14 -8.10 -8.40 1.57
CA VAL A 14 -9.29 -7.67 2.04
C VAL A 14 -9.06 -7.07 3.43
N ALA A 15 -8.37 -7.76 4.35
CA ALA A 15 -8.00 -7.22 5.64
C ALA A 15 -7.01 -6.05 5.53
N PHE A 16 -6.06 -6.12 4.59
CA PHE A 16 -5.11 -5.05 4.29
C PHE A 16 -5.82 -3.82 3.68
N ILE A 17 -6.70 -4.03 2.70
CA ILE A 17 -7.54 -2.98 2.13
C ILE A 17 -8.43 -2.36 3.22
N LEU A 18 -9.07 -3.18 4.06
CA LEU A 18 -9.88 -2.70 5.18
C LEU A 18 -9.03 -1.93 6.21
N TYR A 19 -7.83 -2.38 6.53
CA TYR A 19 -6.92 -1.70 7.46
C TYR A 19 -6.49 -0.33 6.94
N ILE A 20 -6.13 -0.24 5.67
CA ILE A 20 -5.75 1.02 5.01
C ILE A 20 -6.95 1.95 4.88
N LEU A 21 -8.16 1.43 4.61
CA LEU A 21 -9.41 2.21 4.61
C LEU A 21 -9.77 2.71 6.01
N ILE A 22 -9.56 1.90 7.05
CA ILE A 22 -9.79 2.27 8.46
C ILE A 22 -8.83 3.40 8.88
N ILE A 23 -7.54 3.33 8.55
CA ILE A 23 -6.59 4.40 8.88
C ILE A 23 -6.88 5.68 8.08
N SER A 24 -7.19 5.54 6.78
CA SER A 24 -7.59 6.68 5.94
C SER A 24 -8.87 7.37 6.45
N SER A 25 -9.79 6.62 7.08
CA SER A 25 -11.01 7.16 7.68
C SER A 25 -10.79 7.91 9.01
N ARG A 26 -9.64 7.69 9.67
CA ARG A 26 -9.29 8.30 10.97
C ARG A 26 -8.42 9.56 10.86
N ASN A 27 -7.98 9.93 9.64
CA ASN A 27 -7.11 11.09 9.39
C ASN A 27 -5.78 11.05 10.19
N GLU A 28 -5.38 9.85 10.62
CA GLU A 28 -4.07 9.56 11.21
C GLU A 28 -3.17 9.09 10.06
N GLY A 29 -2.04 9.76 9.84
CA GLY A 29 -1.07 9.29 8.85
C GLY A 29 -0.58 7.89 9.22
N VAL A 30 -0.52 6.98 8.25
CA VAL A 30 0.07 5.65 8.50
C VAL A 30 1.56 5.83 8.76
N PRO A 31 2.12 5.38 9.90
CA PRO A 31 3.53 5.52 10.16
C PRO A 31 4.36 4.69 9.17
N LYS A 32 5.43 5.28 8.63
CA LYS A 32 6.28 4.65 7.58
C LYS A 32 6.80 3.27 7.98
N TRP A 33 7.17 3.07 9.24
CA TRP A 33 7.67 1.78 9.75
C TRP A 33 6.66 0.65 9.67
N LEU A 34 5.37 0.96 9.81
CA LEU A 34 4.29 -0.03 9.77
C LEU A 34 4.02 -0.52 8.36
N ILE A 35 4.13 0.39 7.37
CA ILE A 35 4.06 0.04 5.94
C ILE A 35 5.22 -0.88 5.58
N ILE A 36 6.45 -0.53 6.00
CA ILE A 36 7.64 -1.32 5.72
C ILE A 36 7.53 -2.73 6.32
N ASN A 37 7.15 -2.86 7.59
CA ASN A 37 7.04 -4.15 8.26
C ASN A 37 5.97 -5.05 7.63
N SER A 38 4.81 -4.49 7.29
CA SER A 38 3.75 -5.27 6.64
C SER A 38 4.14 -5.72 5.23
N ASN A 39 4.89 -4.90 4.48
CA ASN A 39 5.36 -5.29 3.16
C ASN A 39 6.45 -6.37 3.22
N LEU A 40 7.35 -6.32 4.22
CA LEU A 40 8.33 -7.40 4.44
C LEU A 40 7.64 -8.73 4.73
N GLU A 41 6.58 -8.74 5.54
CA GLU A 41 5.81 -9.97 5.79
C GLU A 41 5.19 -10.52 4.49
N VAL A 42 4.68 -9.65 3.61
CA VAL A 42 4.17 -10.08 2.30
C VAL A 42 5.29 -10.68 1.45
N VAL A 43 6.48 -10.08 1.44
CA VAL A 43 7.65 -10.59 0.70
C VAL A 43 8.11 -11.94 1.24
N ASP A 44 8.18 -12.11 2.56
CA ASP A 44 8.51 -13.40 3.19
C ASP A 44 7.48 -14.47 2.84
N ASN A 45 6.20 -14.11 2.76
CA ASN A 45 5.15 -15.03 2.32
C ASN A 45 5.29 -15.40 0.83
N GLN A 46 5.64 -14.46 -0.04
CA GLN A 46 5.89 -14.73 -1.46
C GLN A 46 7.08 -15.69 -1.64
N ILE A 47 8.16 -15.48 -0.87
CA ILE A 47 9.35 -16.35 -0.86
C ILE A 47 8.96 -17.77 -0.42
N LYS A 48 8.23 -17.88 0.70
CA LYS A 48 7.80 -19.16 1.27
C LYS A 48 6.87 -19.94 0.34
N GLN A 49 6.03 -19.24 -0.42
CA GLN A 49 5.07 -19.85 -1.35
C GLN A 49 5.65 -20.05 -2.76
N ASP A 50 6.84 -19.51 -3.04
CA ASP A 50 7.40 -19.40 -4.39
C ASP A 50 6.43 -18.76 -5.40
N ASP A 51 5.66 -17.77 -4.92
CA ASP A 51 4.62 -17.10 -5.69
C ASP A 51 4.58 -15.60 -5.37
N PRO A 52 4.88 -14.70 -6.33
CA PRO A 52 5.29 -15.02 -7.69
C PRO A 52 6.74 -15.52 -7.75
N LYS A 53 7.03 -16.42 -8.70
CA LYS A 53 8.39 -16.97 -8.91
C LYS A 53 9.47 -15.92 -9.14
N CYS A 54 9.08 -14.73 -9.61
CA CYS A 54 10.02 -13.63 -9.81
C CYS A 54 10.60 -13.12 -8.48
N THR A 55 9.89 -13.27 -7.35
CA THR A 55 10.38 -12.87 -6.03
C THR A 55 11.61 -13.67 -5.63
N ASN A 56 11.53 -15.01 -5.63
CA ASN A 56 12.68 -15.87 -5.30
C ASN A 56 13.83 -15.72 -6.30
N LYS A 57 13.53 -15.64 -7.60
CA LYS A 57 14.56 -15.38 -8.62
C LYS A 57 15.29 -14.07 -8.38
N THR A 58 14.57 -13.04 -7.97
CA THR A 58 15.15 -11.72 -7.69
C THR A 58 15.98 -11.75 -6.41
N LEU A 59 15.47 -12.38 -5.35
CA LEU A 59 16.22 -12.53 -4.11
C LEU A 59 17.54 -13.28 -4.33
N ALA A 60 17.49 -14.42 -5.00
CA ALA A 60 18.70 -15.20 -5.33
C ALA A 60 19.70 -14.36 -6.13
N ARG A 61 19.23 -13.64 -7.16
CA ARG A 61 20.08 -12.76 -7.98
C ARG A 61 20.73 -11.64 -7.17
N LEU A 62 20.01 -11.00 -6.25
CA LEU A 62 20.56 -9.91 -5.43
C LEU A 62 21.60 -10.43 -4.42
N VAL A 63 21.35 -11.60 -3.82
CA VAL A 63 22.31 -12.25 -2.93
C VAL A 63 23.57 -12.69 -3.70
N ASP A 64 23.43 -13.21 -4.93
CA ASP A 64 24.56 -13.56 -5.80
C ASP A 64 25.42 -12.33 -6.18
N LEU A 65 24.83 -11.13 -6.19
CA LEU A 65 25.54 -9.86 -6.36
C LEU A 65 26.26 -9.38 -5.06
N GLY A 66 26.11 -10.11 -3.95
CA GLY A 66 26.71 -9.78 -2.66
C GLY A 66 25.88 -8.83 -1.80
N ILE A 67 24.62 -8.58 -2.16
CA ILE A 67 23.70 -7.77 -1.36
C ILE A 67 23.15 -8.63 -0.21
N GLU A 68 23.10 -8.09 1.00
CA GLU A 68 22.55 -8.79 2.15
C GLU A 68 21.10 -9.22 1.89
N GLU A 69 20.71 -10.42 2.36
CA GLU A 69 19.37 -10.97 2.16
C GLU A 69 18.29 -10.02 2.69
N GLN A 70 18.49 -9.45 3.87
CA GLN A 70 17.53 -8.53 4.48
C GLN A 70 17.35 -7.25 3.63
N VAL A 71 18.46 -6.66 3.19
CA VAL A 71 18.45 -5.49 2.28
C VAL A 71 17.78 -5.84 0.95
N SER A 72 18.01 -7.05 0.43
CA SER A 72 17.36 -7.53 -0.79
C SER A 72 15.83 -7.63 -0.63
N LYS A 73 15.35 -8.10 0.52
CA LYS A 73 13.91 -8.14 0.84
C LYS A 73 13.31 -6.74 0.95
N GLU A 74 14.04 -5.78 1.52
CA GLU A 74 13.62 -4.38 1.60
C GLU A 74 13.52 -3.72 0.22
N MET A 75 14.47 -3.99 -0.68
CA MET A 75 14.39 -3.55 -2.08
C MET A 75 13.16 -4.13 -2.78
N ILE A 76 12.88 -5.42 -2.59
CA ILE A 76 11.69 -6.08 -3.12
C ILE A 76 10.41 -5.46 -2.53
N ALA A 77 10.37 -5.22 -1.21
CA ALA A 77 9.24 -4.60 -0.53
C ALA A 77 8.96 -3.18 -1.04
N THR A 78 10.00 -2.44 -1.44
CA THR A 78 9.84 -1.13 -2.09
C THR A 78 9.10 -1.25 -3.43
N VAL A 79 9.49 -2.21 -4.27
CA VAL A 79 8.81 -2.48 -5.55
C VAL A 79 7.36 -2.91 -5.33
N LEU A 80 7.10 -3.74 -4.31
CA LEU A 80 5.76 -4.15 -3.91
C LEU A 80 4.90 -2.96 -3.49
N THR A 81 5.46 -2.06 -2.68
CA THR A 81 4.78 -0.85 -2.22
C THR A 81 4.31 0.01 -3.38
N GLU A 82 5.17 0.19 -4.38
CA GLU A 82 4.85 0.99 -5.56
C GLU A 82 3.73 0.35 -6.39
N GLU A 83 3.73 -0.98 -6.52
CA GLU A 83 2.66 -1.70 -7.22
C GLU A 83 1.32 -1.59 -6.47
N ILE A 84 1.33 -1.74 -5.14
CA ILE A 84 0.16 -1.53 -4.29
C ILE A 84 -0.37 -0.09 -4.46
N TYR A 85 0.52 0.90 -4.48
CA TYR A 85 0.12 2.30 -4.70
C TYR A 85 -0.58 2.48 -6.05
N VAL A 86 -0.07 1.89 -7.13
CA VAL A 86 -0.69 1.94 -8.46
C VAL A 86 -2.07 1.28 -8.44
N VAL A 87 -2.18 0.07 -7.88
CA VAL A 87 -3.44 -0.67 -7.69
C VAL A 87 -4.47 0.18 -6.96
N MET A 88 -4.09 0.80 -5.84
CA MET A 88 -4.97 1.64 -5.05
C MET A 88 -5.37 2.93 -5.77
N LYS A 89 -4.42 3.62 -6.41
CA LYS A 89 -4.63 4.92 -7.07
C LYS A 89 -5.55 4.81 -8.28
N TYR A 90 -5.36 3.76 -9.08
CA TYR A 90 -6.10 3.57 -10.32
C TYR A 90 -7.25 2.56 -10.20
N GLN A 91 -7.48 2.01 -9.00
CA GLN A 91 -8.52 1.01 -8.72
C GLN A 91 -8.41 -0.21 -9.65
N GLU A 92 -7.17 -0.60 -9.95
CA GLU A 92 -6.86 -1.77 -10.79
C GLU A 92 -6.53 -2.98 -9.93
N THR A 93 -6.42 -4.15 -10.54
CA THR A 93 -5.89 -5.35 -9.87
C THR A 93 -4.36 -5.37 -9.91
N PHE A 94 -3.74 -6.08 -8.96
CA PHE A 94 -2.29 -6.31 -8.95
C PHE A 94 -1.81 -6.88 -10.28
N ASN A 95 -0.78 -6.27 -10.87
CA ASN A 95 -0.24 -6.68 -12.17
C ASN A 95 1.12 -7.34 -11.99
N GLU A 96 1.12 -8.67 -11.93
CA GLU A 96 2.34 -9.46 -11.74
C GLU A 96 3.40 -9.18 -12.82
N LYS A 97 3.00 -8.96 -14.08
CA LYS A 97 3.94 -8.65 -15.16
C LYS A 97 4.67 -7.33 -14.92
N ARG A 98 3.94 -6.30 -14.46
CA ARG A 98 4.49 -4.98 -14.11
C ARG A 98 5.41 -5.08 -12.89
N TYR A 99 4.98 -5.83 -11.88
CA TYR A 99 5.76 -6.11 -10.68
C TYR A 99 7.09 -6.81 -11.01
N CYS A 100 7.05 -7.95 -11.70
CA CYS A 100 8.25 -8.70 -12.07
C CYS A 100 9.17 -7.92 -13.00
N LYS A 101 8.63 -7.05 -13.87
CA LYS A 101 9.45 -6.16 -14.72
C LYS A 101 10.30 -5.20 -13.89
N LYS A 102 9.74 -4.62 -12.82
CA LYS A 102 10.50 -3.74 -11.91
C LYS A 102 11.51 -4.52 -11.08
N MET A 103 11.16 -5.71 -10.59
CA MET A 103 12.09 -6.59 -9.87
C MET A 103 13.33 -6.98 -10.68
N ALA A 104 13.18 -7.17 -11.99
CA ALA A 104 14.29 -7.48 -12.89
C ALA A 104 15.31 -6.33 -13.01
N LEU A 105 14.94 -5.11 -12.62
CA LEU A 105 15.77 -3.91 -12.67
C LEU A 105 16.44 -3.59 -11.33
N LEU A 106 16.25 -4.40 -10.28
CA LEU A 106 16.94 -4.19 -9.00
C LEU A 106 18.44 -4.57 -9.10
N PRO A 107 19.36 -3.88 -8.40
CA PRO A 107 19.13 -2.75 -7.50
C PRO A 107 19.01 -1.39 -8.21
N GLU A 108 19.35 -1.29 -9.50
CA GLU A 108 19.43 -0.03 -10.26
C GLU A 108 18.10 0.75 -10.26
N TYR A 109 16.98 0.05 -10.14
CA TYR A 109 15.65 0.63 -10.02
C TYR A 109 15.49 1.55 -8.80
N ILE A 110 16.10 1.20 -7.66
CA ILE A 110 16.00 1.96 -6.41
C ILE A 110 16.88 3.20 -6.47
N GLU A 111 18.09 3.08 -7.04
CA GLU A 111 19.01 4.20 -7.23
C GLU A 111 18.35 5.33 -8.06
N GLY A 112 17.52 4.97 -9.04
CA GLY A 112 16.73 5.93 -9.83
C GLY A 112 15.44 6.46 -9.17
N ILE A 113 15.13 6.11 -7.92
CA ILE A 113 13.95 6.67 -7.19
C ILE A 113 14.32 7.99 -6.51
N GLU A 114 15.54 8.14 -5.99
CA GLU A 114 15.95 9.35 -5.26
C GLU A 114 15.86 10.62 -6.14
N GLU A 115 16.09 10.49 -7.45
CA GLU A 115 15.94 11.61 -8.41
C GLU A 115 14.47 12.00 -8.66
N ARG A 116 13.51 11.11 -8.37
CA ARG A 116 12.06 11.29 -8.61
C ARG A 116 11.29 11.82 -7.39
N GLU A 117 11.94 11.97 -6.22
CA GLU A 117 11.28 12.51 -5.01
C GLU A 117 10.95 14.01 -5.12
N SER A 118 11.49 14.73 -6.11
CA SER A 118 11.14 16.15 -6.35
C SER A 118 9.67 16.38 -6.76
N ASP A 119 8.92 15.30 -7.05
CA ASP A 119 7.50 15.33 -7.40
C ASP A 119 6.59 14.63 -6.37
N HIS A 120 7.01 14.44 -5.12
CA HIS A 120 6.13 13.88 -4.07
C HIS A 120 5.05 14.87 -3.59
N VAL A 121 3.96 14.89 -4.37
CA VAL A 121 2.55 14.96 -4.02
C VAL A 121 2.26 15.36 -2.56
N VAL A 122 2.31 16.67 -2.27
CA VAL A 122 1.37 17.23 -1.30
C VAL A 122 0.00 17.02 -1.92
N MET A 123 -0.72 15.96 -1.52
CA MET A 123 -2.14 15.89 -1.85
C MET A 123 -2.74 17.18 -1.27
N PRO A 124 -3.33 18.08 -2.08
CA PRO A 124 -4.10 19.16 -1.51
C PRO A 124 -5.18 18.46 -0.69
N VAL A 125 -5.13 18.59 0.63
CA VAL A 125 -6.23 18.19 1.50
C VAL A 125 -7.42 18.98 0.99
N LYS A 126 -8.25 18.36 0.16
CA LYS A 126 -9.55 18.92 -0.19
C LYS A 126 -10.25 19.01 1.15
N LYS A 127 -10.28 20.21 1.74
CA LYS A 127 -11.21 20.48 2.85
C LYS A 127 -12.56 20.01 2.31
N GLY A 128 -13.10 18.97 2.94
CA GLY A 128 -14.47 18.55 2.65
C GLY A 128 -15.38 19.78 2.74
N PRO A 129 -16.57 19.74 2.12
CA PRO A 129 -17.52 20.85 2.21
C PRO A 129 -17.64 21.30 3.66
N SER A 130 -17.37 22.58 3.91
CA SER A 130 -17.42 23.13 5.26
C SER A 130 -18.84 23.00 5.78
N ILE A 131 -19.04 22.14 6.79
CA ILE A 131 -20.36 21.97 7.39
C ILE A 131 -20.82 23.28 8.04
N GLY A 132 -21.99 23.76 7.65
CA GLY A 132 -22.58 24.96 8.23
C GLY A 132 -22.95 24.72 9.69
N ARG A 133 -22.75 25.73 10.55
CA ARG A 133 -23.11 25.64 11.99
C ARG A 133 -24.58 25.25 12.24
N ASN A 134 -25.47 25.52 11.30
CA ASN A 134 -26.90 25.19 11.41
C ASN A 134 -27.30 23.89 10.71
N ASP A 135 -26.40 23.22 9.97
CA ASP A 135 -26.70 22.00 9.22
C ASP A 135 -26.89 20.80 10.16
N PRO A 136 -27.57 19.73 9.71
CA PRO A 136 -27.66 18.48 10.46
C PRO A 136 -26.28 17.93 10.82
N CYS A 137 -26.09 17.52 12.08
CA CYS A 137 -24.81 17.01 12.54
C CYS A 137 -24.52 15.61 11.94
N PRO A 138 -23.32 15.38 11.38
CA PRO A 138 -22.99 14.14 10.66
C PRO A 138 -22.85 12.93 11.58
N CYS A 139 -22.85 13.13 12.90
CA CYS A 139 -22.86 12.04 13.89
C CYS A 139 -24.24 11.35 14.04
N GLY A 140 -25.26 11.79 13.30
CA GLY A 140 -26.58 11.16 13.31
C GLY A 140 -27.47 11.51 14.51
N SER A 141 -27.10 12.51 15.32
CA SER A 141 -27.86 12.93 16.50
C SER A 141 -29.19 13.64 16.21
N GLY A 142 -29.48 13.94 14.94
CA GLY A 142 -30.63 14.77 14.54
C GLY A 142 -30.52 16.25 14.94
N SER A 143 -29.44 16.65 15.64
CA SER A 143 -29.23 18.03 16.10
C SER A 143 -28.44 18.86 15.08
N LYS A 144 -28.56 20.20 15.14
CA LYS A 144 -27.71 21.12 14.36
C LYS A 144 -26.24 20.99 14.78
N TYR A 145 -25.31 21.12 13.85
CA TYR A 145 -23.86 20.96 14.07
C TYR A 145 -23.36 21.78 15.28
N LYS A 146 -23.73 23.07 15.38
CA LYS A 146 -23.35 23.94 16.51
C LYS A 146 -23.86 23.50 17.89
N LYS A 147 -24.90 22.67 17.94
CA LYS A 147 -25.47 22.17 19.20
C LYS A 147 -24.94 20.77 19.56
N CYS A 148 -24.15 20.15 18.68
CA CYS A 148 -23.61 18.79 18.83
C CYS A 148 -22.08 18.80 18.65
N CYS A 149 -21.52 18.18 17.60
CA CYS A 149 -20.06 18.09 17.40
C CYS A 149 -19.33 19.44 17.23
N GLY A 150 -20.05 20.49 16.82
CA GLY A 150 -19.53 21.85 16.68
C GLY A 150 -19.79 22.73 17.90
N ARG A 151 -20.10 22.15 19.06
CA ARG A 151 -20.32 22.87 20.33
C ARG A 151 -18.94 23.30 20.88
N GLN A 152 -18.53 24.49 20.51
CA GLN A 152 -17.53 25.30 21.22
C GLN A 152 -18.28 26.35 22.03
#